data_AF-A0A7K3UND6-F1
#
_entry.id   AF-A0A7K3UND6-F1
#
_cell.length_a   1.000
_cell.length_b   1.000
_cell.length_c   1.000
_cell.angle_alpha   90.00
_cell.angle_beta   90.00
_cell.angle_gamma   90.00
#
_symmetry.space_group_name_H-M   'P 1'
#
loop_
_entity.id
_entity.type
_entity.pdbx_description
1 polymer ?
#
loop_
_entity_poly.entity_id
_entity_poly.type
_entity_poly.pdbx_seq_one_letter_code
_entity_poly.pdbx_strand_id
1 'polypeptide(L)'
;MATTLITEIQRAQIRLRSLSRADRGALIIRILRELKTHRQEVLRNVPADHCVWIDRLIASVSSTISEIIGMPDSEFNRVLNEFEKLMATLHDISHADDRLRIIH
;
A
#
# COMPACT_ATOMS: atom_id res chain seq x y z
N MET A 1 3.99 -6.29 9.65
CA MET A 1 3.97 -4.85 9.32
C MET A 1 2.78 -4.49 8.45
N ALA A 2 2.49 -5.24 7.37
CA ALA A 2 1.29 -5.05 6.54
C ALA A 2 -0.06 -5.03 7.29
N THR A 3 -0.27 -5.90 8.28
CA THR A 3 -1.50 -5.91 9.12
C THR A 3 -1.73 -4.60 9.88
N THR A 4 -0.64 -3.95 10.31
CA THR A 4 -0.68 -2.64 10.96
C THR A 4 -1.12 -1.56 9.97
N LEU A 5 -0.60 -1.58 8.73
CA LEU A 5 -0.98 -0.61 7.70
C LEU A 5 -2.44 -0.78 7.24
N ILE A 6 -2.91 -2.01 7.04
CA ILE A 6 -4.32 -2.28 6.68
C ILE A 6 -5.25 -1.69 7.73
N THR A 7 -4.93 -1.88 9.01
CA THR A 7 -5.70 -1.29 10.12
C THR A 7 -5.63 0.25 10.14
N GLU A 8 -4.48 0.85 9.82
CA GLU A 8 -4.33 2.30 9.68
C GLU A 8 -5.22 2.85 8.55
N ILE A 9 -5.26 2.17 7.40
CA ILE A 9 -6.13 2.52 6.26
C ILE A 9 -7.60 2.44 6.68
N GLN A 10 -8.03 1.34 7.30
CA GLN A 10 -9.41 1.16 7.77
C GLN A 10 -9.84 2.25 8.76
N ARG A 11 -8.96 2.62 9.70
CA ARG A 11 -9.24 3.71 10.65
C ARG A 11 -9.37 5.06 9.92
N ALA A 12 -8.53 5.31 8.92
CA ALA A 12 -8.60 6.51 8.10
C ALA A 12 -9.91 6.59 7.30
N GLN A 13 -10.36 5.47 6.71
CA GLN A 13 -11.65 5.38 6.00
C GLN A 13 -12.83 5.68 6.92
N ILE A 14 -12.83 5.16 8.17
CA ILE A 14 -13.88 5.45 9.15
C ILE A 14 -13.92 6.94 9.52
N ARG A 15 -12.74 7.61 9.55
CA ARG A 15 -12.56 8.99 9.99
C ARG A 15 -12.35 9.98 8.85
N LEU A 16 -12.74 9.61 7.64
CA LEU A 16 -12.36 10.30 6.40
C LEU A 16 -12.65 11.81 6.40
N ARG A 17 -13.84 12.18 6.87
CA ARG A 17 -14.30 13.59 6.95
C ARG A 17 -13.48 14.45 7.91
N SER A 18 -12.77 13.82 8.84
CA SER A 18 -11.93 14.50 9.83
C SER A 18 -10.45 14.54 9.44
N LEU A 19 -10.06 13.89 8.34
CA LEU A 19 -8.68 13.91 7.87
C LEU A 19 -8.37 15.22 7.18
N SER A 20 -7.38 15.94 7.72
CA SER A 20 -6.82 17.09 7.03
C SER A 20 -6.05 16.64 5.78
N ARG A 21 -5.78 17.59 4.88
CA ARG A 21 -4.93 17.33 3.71
C ARG A 21 -3.53 16.83 4.10
N ALA A 22 -3.01 17.28 5.24
CA ALA A 22 -1.73 16.81 5.78
C ALA A 22 -1.81 15.35 6.23
N ASP A 23 -2.89 14.96 6.92
CA ASP A 23 -3.10 13.57 7.35
C ASP A 23 -3.25 12.63 6.16
N ARG A 24 -3.96 13.06 5.11
CA ARG A 24 -4.06 12.32 3.85
C ARG A 24 -2.69 12.11 3.22
N GLY A 25 -1.87 13.16 3.16
CA GLY A 25 -0.50 13.08 2.65
C GLY A 25 0.37 12.13 3.46
N ALA A 26 0.32 12.22 4.78
CA ALA A 26 1.06 11.33 5.67
C ALA A 26 0.66 9.86 5.45
N LEU A 27 -0.63 9.57 5.28
CA LEU A 27 -1.13 8.23 5.00
C LEU A 27 -0.63 7.68 3.65
N ILE A 28 -0.70 8.48 2.57
CA ILE A 28 -0.18 8.06 1.25
C ILE A 28 1.33 7.81 1.30
N ILE A 29 2.09 8.67 1.99
CA ILE A 29 3.54 8.47 2.18
C ILE A 29 3.82 7.19 2.97
N ARG A 30 3.01 6.90 4.00
CA ARG A 30 3.12 5.67 4.79
C ARG A 30 2.87 4.43 3.93
N ILE A 31 1.85 4.45 3.08
CA ILE A 31 1.56 3.38 2.12
C ILE A 31 2.73 3.18 1.15
N LEU A 32 3.24 4.26 0.56
CA LEU A 32 4.40 4.22 -0.34
C LEU A 32 5.65 3.63 0.32
N ARG A 33 5.89 3.96 1.59
CA ARG A 33 7.01 3.40 2.35
C ARG A 33 6.86 1.89 2.51
N GLU A 34 5.67 1.41 2.87
CA GLU A 34 5.42 -0.02 3.02
C GLU A 34 5.57 -0.78 1.68
N LEU A 35 5.08 -0.20 0.57
CA LEU A 35 5.29 -0.77 -0.77
C LEU A 35 6.77 -0.88 -1.14
N LYS A 36 7.56 0.16 -0.83
CA LYS A 36 9.02 0.16 -1.02
C LYS A 36 9.70 -0.89 -0.16
N THR A 37 9.30 -1.02 1.10
CA THR A 37 9.80 -2.05 2.01
C THR A 37 9.48 -3.45 1.47
N HIS A 38 8.25 -3.69 1.02
CA HIS A 38 7.86 -4.97 0.45
C HIS A 38 8.68 -5.31 -0.81
N ARG A 39 8.89 -4.33 -1.69
CA ARG A 39 9.74 -4.46 -2.87
C ARG A 39 11.19 -4.81 -2.54
N GLN A 40 11.74 -4.24 -1.47
CA GLN A 40 13.14 -4.42 -1.06
C GLN A 40 13.39 -5.68 -0.24
N GLU A 41 12.43 -6.08 0.58
CA GLU A 41 12.59 -7.16 1.55
C GLU A 41 11.98 -8.47 1.05
N VAL A 42 10.72 -8.45 0.60
CA VAL A 42 9.98 -9.66 0.20
C VAL A 42 10.32 -10.04 -1.23
N LEU A 43 10.36 -9.07 -2.14
CA LEU A 43 10.64 -9.32 -3.57
C LEU A 43 12.14 -9.22 -3.92
N ARG A 44 13.03 -9.24 -2.92
CA ARG A 44 14.47 -9.07 -3.13
C ARG A 44 15.07 -10.06 -4.13
N ASN A 45 14.60 -11.31 -4.07
CA ASN A 45 15.10 -12.41 -4.89
C ASN A 45 14.27 -12.64 -6.16
N VAL A 46 13.23 -11.83 -6.38
CA VAL A 46 12.38 -11.92 -7.57
C VAL A 46 13.04 -11.12 -8.71
N PRO A 47 13.16 -11.68 -9.93
CA PRO A 47 13.75 -10.96 -11.05
C PRO A 47 13.06 -9.62 -11.29
N ALA A 48 13.85 -8.60 -11.66
CA ALA A 48 13.37 -7.22 -11.78
C ALA A 48 12.19 -7.09 -12.75
N ASP A 49 12.17 -7.88 -13.83
CA ASP A 49 11.11 -7.89 -14.84
C ASP A 49 9.74 -8.27 -14.25
N HIS A 50 9.71 -9.08 -13.19
CA HIS A 50 8.47 -9.43 -12.47
C HIS A 50 8.08 -8.40 -11.40
N CYS A 51 8.97 -7.47 -11.06
CA CYS A 51 8.72 -6.40 -10.09
C CYS A 51 8.36 -5.05 -10.72
N VAL A 52 8.37 -4.94 -12.05
CA VAL A 52 8.11 -3.68 -12.77
C VAL A 52 6.77 -3.05 -12.38
N TRP A 53 5.76 -3.87 -12.10
CA TRP A 53 4.42 -3.37 -11.74
C TRP A 53 4.42 -2.58 -10.42
N ILE A 54 5.14 -3.05 -9.40
CA ILE A 54 5.19 -2.37 -8.08
C ILE A 54 6.08 -1.13 -8.14
N ASP A 55 7.18 -1.20 -8.91
CA ASP A 55 8.05 -0.04 -9.16
C ASP A 55 7.28 1.07 -9.89
N ARG A 56 6.47 0.70 -10.89
CA ARG A 56 5.59 1.63 -11.61
C ARG A 56 4.50 2.21 -10.71
N LEU A 57 3.86 1.39 -9.89
CA LEU A 57 2.87 1.86 -8.93
C LEU A 57 3.46 2.88 -7.96
N ILE A 58 4.62 2.58 -7.37
CA ILE A 58 5.34 3.48 -6.46
C ILE A 58 5.64 4.81 -7.16
N ALA A 59 6.16 4.77 -8.39
CA ALA A 59 6.49 5.96 -9.15
C ALA A 59 5.24 6.80 -9.46
N SER A 60 4.18 6.17 -9.98
CA SER A 60 2.94 6.85 -10.35
C SER A 60 2.23 7.49 -9.15
N VAL A 61 2.17 6.79 -8.02
CA VAL A 61 1.56 7.33 -6.80
C VAL A 61 2.43 8.46 -6.23
N SER A 62 3.76 8.31 -6.27
CA SER A 62 4.68 9.38 -5.84
C SER A 62 4.52 10.66 -6.66
N SER A 63 4.31 10.56 -7.98
CA SER A 63 4.12 11.73 -8.84
C SER A 63 2.73 12.35 -8.71
N THR A 64 1.74 11.61 -8.23
CA THR A 64 0.34 12.05 -8.15
C THR A 64 -0.14 12.32 -6.71
N ILE A 65 0.74 12.32 -5.70
CA ILE A 65 0.36 12.55 -4.30
C ILE A 65 -0.49 13.81 -4.14
N SER A 66 -0.07 14.93 -4.74
CA SER A 66 -0.76 16.22 -4.63
C SER A 66 -2.19 16.17 -5.16
N GLU A 67 -2.43 15.37 -6.20
CA GLU A 67 -3.75 15.14 -6.79
C GLU A 67 -4.58 14.25 -5.88
N ILE A 68 -4.02 13.11 -5.44
CA ILE A 68 -4.68 12.15 -4.55
C ILE A 68 -5.16 12.82 -3.26
N ILE A 69 -4.32 13.61 -2.59
CA ILE A 69 -4.70 14.28 -1.33
C ILE A 69 -5.72 15.40 -1.54
N GLY A 70 -5.85 15.91 -2.77
CA GLY A 70 -6.81 16.94 -3.16
C GLY A 70 -8.16 16.38 -3.62
N MET A 71 -8.28 15.06 -3.76
CA MET A 71 -9.52 14.42 -4.20
C MET A 71 -10.67 14.63 -3.19
N PRO A 72 -11.93 14.66 -3.66
CA PRO A 72 -13.09 14.52 -2.81
C PRO A 72 -13.01 13.25 -1.96
N ASP A 73 -13.64 13.28 -0.79
CA ASP A 73 -13.68 12.16 0.16
C ASP A 73 -14.02 10.83 -0.53
N SER A 74 -15.05 10.79 -1.36
CA SER A 74 -15.47 9.57 -2.07
C SER A 74 -14.37 8.98 -2.96
N GLU A 75 -13.62 9.83 -3.67
CA GLU A 75 -12.53 9.41 -4.55
C GLU A 75 -11.29 9.01 -3.75
N PHE A 76 -10.93 9.80 -2.74
CA PHE A 76 -9.84 9.46 -1.83
C PHE A 76 -10.09 8.12 -1.13
N ASN A 77 -11.33 7.86 -0.68
CA ASN A 77 -11.71 6.59 -0.07
C ASN A 77 -11.60 5.41 -1.04
N ARG A 78 -11.93 5.61 -2.33
CA ARG A 78 -11.74 4.58 -3.36
C ARG A 78 -10.27 4.23 -3.52
N VAL A 79 -9.40 5.24 -3.58
CA VAL A 79 -7.94 5.03 -3.62
C VAL A 79 -7.47 4.24 -2.40
N LEU A 80 -7.94 4.60 -1.20
CA LEU A 80 -7.62 3.85 0.03
C LEU A 80 -8.09 2.39 -0.02
N ASN A 81 -9.30 2.11 -0.51
CA ASN A 81 -9.80 0.75 -0.67
C ASN A 81 -8.93 -0.09 -1.61
N GLU A 82 -8.45 0.49 -2.71
CA GLU A 82 -7.57 -0.24 -3.64
C GLU A 82 -6.20 -0.53 -3.01
N PHE A 83 -5.66 0.41 -2.22
CA PHE A 83 -4.45 0.13 -1.45
C PHE A 83 -4.65 -0.92 -0.37
N GLU A 84 -5.78 -0.90 0.34
CA GLU A 84 -6.11 -1.91 1.34
C GLU A 84 -6.12 -3.33 0.73
N LYS A 85 -6.84 -3.51 -0.38
CA LYS A 85 -6.90 -4.79 -1.10
C LYS A 85 -5.54 -5.23 -1.60
N LEU A 86 -4.75 -4.31 -2.15
CA LEU A 86 -3.40 -4.60 -2.61
C LEU A 86 -2.52 -5.08 -1.44
N MET A 87 -2.54 -4.37 -0.31
CA MET A 87 -1.74 -4.73 0.86
C MET A 87 -2.17 -6.08 1.45
N ALA A 88 -3.47 -6.37 1.49
CA ALA A 88 -3.98 -7.67 1.89
C ALA A 88 -3.48 -8.78 0.96
N THR A 89 -3.58 -8.58 -0.36
CA THR A 89 -3.11 -9.53 -1.36
C THR A 89 -1.61 -9.81 -1.23
N LEU A 90 -0.80 -8.76 -1.06
CA LEU A 90 0.66 -8.90 -0.86
C LEU A 90 1.00 -9.61 0.45
N HIS A 91 0.22 -9.37 1.50
CA HIS A 91 0.37 -10.07 2.77
C HIS A 91 0.06 -11.57 2.63
N ASP A 92 -1.03 -11.91 1.96
CA ASP A 92 -1.47 -13.30 1.76
C ASP A 92 -0.46 -14.10 0.91
N ILE A 93 0.05 -13.49 -0.17
CA ILE A 93 1.08 -14.11 -1.01
C ILE A 93 2.36 -14.37 -0.21
N SER A 94 2.79 -13.40 0.61
CA SER A 94 3.97 -13.55 1.46
C SER A 94 3.82 -14.71 2.45
N HIS A 95 2.62 -14.92 3.02
CA HIS A 95 2.37 -16.00 3.98
C HIS A 95 2.17 -17.35 3.30
N ALA A 96 1.72 -17.37 2.05
CA ALA A 96 1.62 -18.60 1.26
C ALA A 96 3.01 -19.19 0.98
N ASP A 97 4.01 -18.36 0.69
CA ASP A 97 5.41 -18.80 0.50
C ASP A 97 6.01 -19.38 1.79
N ASP A 98 5.77 -18.74 2.94
CA ASP A 98 6.25 -19.23 4.24
C ASP A 98 5.64 -20.60 4.60
N ARG A 99 4.36 -20.84 4.28
CA ARG A 99 3.72 -22.15 4.54
C ARG A 99 4.28 -23.27 3.66
N LEU A 100 4.68 -22.97 2.43
CA LEU A 100 5.28 -23.96 1.54
C LEU A 100 6.71 -24.33 1.97
N ARG A 101 7.47 -23.37 2.54
CA ARG A 101 8.82 -23.62 3.07
C ARG A 101 8.86 -24.50 4.33
N ILE A 102 7.78 -24.57 5.11
CA ILE A 102 7.72 -25.38 6.34
C ILE A 102 7.45 -26.87 6.05
N ILE A 103 7.07 -27.22 4.80
CA ILE A 103 6.69 -28.59 4.40
C ILE A 103 7.84 -29.32 3.65
N HIS A 104 9.07 -28.80 3.66
CA HIS A 104 10.27 -29.48 3.14
C HIS A 104 11.38 -29.48 4.20
#